data_AF-A0A2N5K952-F1
#
_entry.id   AF-A0A2N5K952-F1
#
_cell.length_a   1.000
_cell.length_b   1.000
_cell.length_c   1.000
_cell.angle_alpha   90.00
_cell.angle_beta   90.00
_cell.angle_gamma   90.00
#
_symmetry.space_group_name_H-M   'P 1'
#
loop_
_entity.id
_entity.type
_entity.pdbx_description
1 polymer ?
#
loop_
_entity_poly.entity_id
_entity_poly.type
_entity_poly.pdbx_seq_one_letter_code
_entity_poly.pdbx_strand_id
1 'polypeptide(L)'
;QLTGELQLLPRSDGSVRRYALLNSRDGHEVPHVTLLWSDDGVSWQQRGMELNRYYHDEQPVPVSLLVAQRGPGLIAVAWGQTPGPGHARSGAFMQISIDGGVTWSREEIIAMHTMDGEIATEGGITVGGFEPALVYDATTDMVVASWVEDDFSKRTPELRGSHIRTVVAGRSLTPEGGWRYVVTPDTAETMQPPVLAGWGNRGSLWGTADGRTHWFVAVDERNEQHRVYAQPIRLTAIFDAGES
;
A
#
# COMPACT_ATOMS: atom_id res chain seq x y z
N GLN A 1 -6.90 16.57 11.65
CA GLN A 1 -6.91 15.14 12.08
C GLN A 1 -5.59 14.50 11.67
N LEU A 2 -4.73 14.19 12.64
CA LEU A 2 -3.49 13.46 12.40
C LEU A 2 -3.81 11.95 12.29
N THR A 3 -3.35 11.30 11.23
CA THR A 3 -3.31 9.84 11.15
C THR A 3 -1.86 9.40 11.05
N GLY A 4 -1.55 8.18 11.50
CA GLY A 4 -0.18 7.70 11.42
C GLY A 4 0.00 6.25 11.82
N GLU A 5 1.15 5.71 11.43
CA GLU A 5 1.57 4.34 11.73
C GLU A 5 2.90 4.36 12.48
N LEU A 6 3.09 3.40 13.39
CA LEU A 6 4.35 3.18 14.10
C LEU A 6 4.84 1.77 13.81
N GLN A 7 6.07 1.66 13.32
CA GLN A 7 6.73 0.38 13.05
C GLN A 7 8.07 0.31 13.77
N LEU A 8 8.49 -0.91 14.09
CA LEU A 8 9.70 -1.18 14.87
C LEU A 8 10.68 -2.01 14.06
N LEU A 9 11.95 -1.60 14.07
CA LEU A 9 13.08 -2.35 13.52
C LEU A 9 13.99 -2.83 14.66
N PRO A 10 13.87 -4.11 15.08
CA PRO A 10 14.83 -4.68 16.02
C PRO A 10 16.21 -4.81 15.36
N ARG A 11 17.27 -4.51 16.11
CA ARG A 11 18.67 -4.56 15.65
C ARG A 11 19.44 -5.68 16.36
N SER A 12 20.57 -6.09 15.78
CA SER A 12 21.38 -7.21 16.28
C SER A 12 22.01 -6.96 17.65
N ASP A 13 22.19 -5.70 18.05
CA ASP A 13 22.68 -5.30 19.38
C ASP A 13 21.58 -5.27 20.45
N GLY A 14 20.36 -5.71 20.11
CA GLY A 14 19.19 -5.70 21.00
C GLY A 14 18.50 -4.34 21.09
N SER A 15 19.03 -3.30 20.44
CA SER A 15 18.34 -2.02 20.34
C SER A 15 17.17 -2.10 19.35
N VAL A 16 16.24 -1.14 19.44
CA VAL A 16 15.10 -1.02 18.53
C VAL A 16 15.12 0.38 17.96
N ARG A 17 15.08 0.48 16.63
CA ARG A 17 14.79 1.73 15.94
C ARG A 17 13.29 1.81 15.66
N ARG A 18 12.70 2.96 15.92
CA ARG A 18 11.28 3.25 15.72
C ARG A 18 11.12 4.12 14.50
N TYR A 19 10.08 3.88 13.73
CA TYR A 19 9.69 4.71 12.60
C TYR A 19 8.22 5.05 12.74
N ALA A 20 7.89 6.32 12.59
CA ALA A 20 6.52 6.79 12.60
C ALA A 20 6.22 7.48 11.28
N LEU A 21 5.15 7.07 10.62
CA LEU A 21 4.62 7.77 9.45
C LEU A 21 3.49 8.64 9.92
N LEU A 22 3.60 9.95 9.70
CA LEU A 22 2.55 10.91 10.04
C LEU A 22 1.94 11.44 8.76
N ASN A 23 0.61 11.53 8.76
CA ASN A 23 -0.16 12.27 7.78
C ASN A 23 -0.89 13.38 8.54
N SER A 24 -0.36 14.60 8.46
CA SER A 24 -0.96 15.79 9.10
C SER A 24 -1.97 16.46 8.19
N ARG A 25 -3.04 16.99 8.79
CA ARG A 25 -4.11 17.72 8.06
C ARG A 25 -4.36 19.13 8.61
N ASP A 26 -3.60 19.56 9.61
CA ASP A 26 -3.97 20.73 10.43
C ASP A 26 -3.07 21.94 10.14
N GLY A 27 -3.68 23.01 9.64
CA GLY A 27 -3.28 24.40 9.87
C GLY A 27 -2.38 25.08 8.82
N HIS A 28 -1.76 24.32 7.93
CA HIS A 28 -1.05 24.85 6.77
C HIS A 28 -1.59 24.19 5.49
N GLU A 29 -1.57 24.94 4.39
CA GLU A 29 -1.76 24.41 3.05
C GLU A 29 -0.96 23.10 2.92
N VAL A 30 -1.63 22.03 2.46
CA VAL A 30 -1.06 20.71 2.14
C VAL A 30 -0.97 19.67 3.29
N PRO A 31 -1.67 18.52 3.22
CA PRO A 31 -1.32 17.35 4.00
C PRO A 31 0.08 16.86 3.60
N HIS A 32 0.91 16.57 4.59
CA HIS A 32 2.27 16.09 4.37
C HIS A 32 2.43 14.68 4.95
N VAL A 33 2.83 13.74 4.09
CA VAL A 33 3.32 12.43 4.51
C VAL A 33 4.75 12.60 5.01
N THR A 34 4.95 12.44 6.32
CA THR A 34 6.22 12.68 7.00
C THR A 34 6.69 11.39 7.66
N LEU A 35 7.87 10.90 7.27
CA LEU A 35 8.54 9.82 7.98
C LEU A 35 9.42 10.40 9.10
N LEU A 36 9.18 9.95 10.32
CA LEU A 36 10.01 10.20 11.49
C LEU A 36 10.70 8.92 11.92
N TRP A 37 11.85 9.06 12.57
CA TRP A 37 12.53 7.94 13.20
C TRP A 37 13.14 8.31 14.55
N SER A 38 13.34 7.31 15.40
CA SER A 38 13.89 7.48 16.75
C SER A 38 14.58 6.21 17.25
N ASP A 39 15.79 6.34 17.80
CA ASP A 39 16.50 5.24 18.47
C ASP A 39 16.09 5.10 19.96
N ASP A 40 15.67 6.20 20.61
CA ASP A 40 15.35 6.26 22.04
C ASP A 40 13.83 6.27 22.34
N GLY A 41 12.99 6.52 21.32
CA GLY A 41 11.54 6.71 21.45
C GLY A 41 11.11 8.08 21.99
N VAL A 42 12.06 8.98 22.27
CA VAL A 42 11.83 10.30 22.86
C VAL A 42 12.20 11.41 21.88
N SER A 43 13.37 11.30 21.25
CA SER A 43 13.90 12.24 20.28
C SER A 43 13.59 11.74 18.88
N TRP A 44 12.83 12.52 18.13
CA TRP A 44 12.40 12.16 16.77
C TRP A 44 13.06 13.03 15.73
N GLN A 45 13.53 12.40 14.66
CA GLN A 45 14.14 13.07 13.52
C GLN A 45 13.32 12.80 12.27
N GLN A 46 13.15 13.82 11.43
CA GLN A 46 12.47 13.69 10.14
C GLN A 46 13.42 13.10 9.09
N ARG A 47 12.90 12.18 8.27
CA ARG A 47 13.53 11.74 7.03
C ARG A 47 12.78 12.38 5.86
N GLY A 48 13.53 13.04 4.98
CA GLY A 48 12.98 13.57 3.74
C GLY A 48 12.62 12.42 2.80
N MET A 49 11.41 12.48 2.26
CA MET A 49 10.96 11.70 1.11
C MET A 49 10.64 12.67 -0.01
N GLU A 50 11.01 12.32 -1.24
CA GLU A 50 10.70 13.16 -2.41
C GLU A 50 9.35 12.72 -2.99
N LEU A 51 8.27 13.36 -2.55
CA LEU A 51 6.89 13.06 -2.93
C LEU A 51 6.34 14.15 -3.87
N ASN A 52 6.73 14.10 -5.15
CA ASN A 52 6.46 15.15 -6.14
C ASN A 52 5.77 14.65 -7.41
N ARG A 53 5.77 13.34 -7.71
CA ARG A 53 5.33 12.82 -9.02
C ARG A 53 3.87 12.38 -9.03
N TYR A 54 3.44 11.65 -8.01
CA TYR A 54 2.10 11.08 -7.88
C TYR A 54 1.39 11.50 -6.60
N TYR A 55 2.13 12.04 -5.63
CA TYR A 55 1.54 12.60 -4.43
C TYR A 55 0.93 13.97 -4.71
N HIS A 56 -0.36 14.11 -4.38
CA HIS A 56 -1.07 15.39 -4.40
C HIS A 56 -1.73 15.65 -3.05
N ASP A 57 -1.72 16.92 -2.69
CA ASP A 57 -2.06 17.50 -1.40
C ASP A 57 -3.56 17.71 -1.19
N GLU A 58 -4.37 17.70 -2.25
CA GLU A 58 -5.77 18.11 -2.11
C GLU A 58 -6.71 17.05 -1.49
N GLN A 59 -6.21 15.87 -1.09
CA GLN A 59 -7.06 14.73 -0.73
C GLN A 59 -6.59 14.00 0.55
N PRO A 60 -7.53 13.38 1.33
CA PRO A 60 -7.15 12.42 2.35
C PRO A 60 -6.45 11.23 1.69
N VAL A 61 -5.27 10.91 2.19
CA VAL A 61 -4.42 9.87 1.65
C VAL A 61 -4.30 8.75 2.69
N PRO A 62 -4.90 7.57 2.49
CA PRO A 62 -4.53 6.41 3.29
C PRO A 62 -3.05 6.11 3.04
N VAL A 63 -2.30 5.97 4.12
CA VAL A 63 -0.86 5.69 4.07
C VAL A 63 -0.56 4.37 4.75
N SER A 64 0.53 3.72 4.33
CA SER A 64 1.06 2.52 4.99
C SER A 64 2.58 2.59 5.07
N LEU A 65 3.11 2.12 6.20
CA LEU A 65 4.53 2.02 6.50
C LEU A 65 4.92 0.55 6.68
N LEU A 66 5.88 0.10 5.89
CA LEU A 66 6.60 -1.14 6.08
C LEU A 66 7.98 -0.84 6.63
N VAL A 67 8.36 -1.53 7.70
CA VAL A 67 9.74 -1.58 8.20
C VAL A 67 10.11 -3.04 8.45
N ALA A 68 11.21 -3.49 7.84
CA ALA A 68 11.62 -4.89 7.91
C ALA A 68 13.13 -5.08 8.05
N GLN A 69 13.50 -6.20 8.66
CA GLN A 69 14.88 -6.63 8.87
C GLN A 69 15.48 -7.18 7.57
N ARG A 70 16.03 -6.28 6.75
CA ARG A 70 16.78 -6.62 5.53
C ARG A 70 18.01 -5.75 5.42
N GLY A 71 19.20 -6.34 5.54
CA GLY A 71 20.45 -5.59 5.49
C GLY A 71 20.48 -4.45 6.53
N PRO A 72 20.80 -3.19 6.13
CA PRO A 72 20.74 -2.03 7.01
C PRO A 72 19.33 -1.64 7.49
N GLY A 73 18.29 -2.20 6.87
CA GLY A 73 16.88 -1.93 7.14
C GLY A 73 16.12 -1.63 5.84
N LEU A 74 15.03 -2.35 5.62
CA LEU A 74 14.08 -2.05 4.54
C LEU A 74 12.97 -1.17 5.11
N ILE A 75 12.70 -0.05 4.43
CA ILE A 75 11.56 0.81 4.69
C ILE A 75 10.81 0.99 3.39
N ALA A 76 9.49 0.90 3.43
CA ALA A 76 8.67 1.32 2.31
C ALA A 76 7.48 2.11 2.83
N VAL A 77 7.12 3.14 2.08
CA VAL A 77 5.95 3.97 2.35
C VAL A 77 5.07 3.90 1.12
N ALA A 78 3.81 3.51 1.33
CA ALA A 78 2.79 3.54 0.29
C ALA A 78 1.69 4.53 0.67
N TRP A 79 1.04 5.05 -0.37
CA TRP A 79 -0.05 5.98 -0.21
C TRP A 79 -1.10 5.79 -1.31
N GLY A 80 -2.36 5.99 -0.96
CA GLY A 80 -3.48 6.00 -1.89
C GLY A 80 -3.91 7.43 -2.20
N GLN A 81 -4.25 7.70 -3.46
CA GLN A 81 -4.81 8.97 -3.90
C GLN A 81 -6.24 8.73 -4.37
N THR A 82 -7.20 9.42 -3.76
CA THR A 82 -8.59 9.45 -4.24
C THR A 82 -8.78 10.53 -5.28
N PRO A 83 -9.64 10.31 -6.30
CA PRO A 83 -9.97 11.35 -7.27
C PRO A 83 -10.69 12.50 -6.56
N GLY A 84 -10.18 13.71 -6.75
CA GLY A 84 -10.71 14.96 -6.19
C GLY A 84 -11.20 15.93 -7.26
N PRO A 85 -11.92 17.01 -6.88
CA PRO A 85 -12.26 18.07 -7.82
C PRO A 85 -10.96 18.71 -8.32
N GLY A 86 -10.63 18.58 -9.61
CA GLY A 86 -9.42 19.20 -10.18
C GLY A 86 -8.41 18.28 -10.87
N HIS A 87 -8.72 17.00 -11.11
CA HIS A 87 -7.87 16.03 -11.83
C HIS A 87 -6.67 15.48 -11.00
N ALA A 88 -6.89 15.17 -9.72
CA ALA A 88 -5.88 14.48 -8.92
C ALA A 88 -5.81 13.00 -9.31
N ARG A 89 -4.59 12.48 -9.53
CA ARG A 89 -4.37 11.13 -10.06
C ARG A 89 -4.86 10.05 -9.10
N SER A 90 -5.91 9.29 -9.41
CA SER A 90 -6.31 8.18 -8.52
C SER A 90 -5.36 6.99 -8.63
N GLY A 91 -4.93 6.44 -7.49
CA GLY A 91 -4.14 5.22 -7.46
C GLY A 91 -3.47 4.91 -6.13
N ALA A 92 -2.75 3.79 -6.10
CA ALA A 92 -1.83 3.41 -5.04
C ALA A 92 -0.39 3.50 -5.54
N PHE A 93 0.45 4.17 -4.77
CA PHE A 93 1.83 4.48 -5.12
C PHE A 93 2.75 4.19 -3.94
N MET A 94 4.06 4.13 -4.19
CA MET A 94 5.02 3.92 -3.11
C MET A 94 6.44 4.40 -3.41
N GLN A 95 7.26 4.41 -2.36
CA GLN A 95 8.71 4.51 -2.40
C GLN A 95 9.35 3.51 -1.43
N ILE A 96 10.55 3.06 -1.77
CA ILE A 96 11.33 2.09 -0.99
C ILE A 96 12.69 2.69 -0.65
N SER A 97 13.15 2.42 0.56
CA SER A 97 14.52 2.62 1.02
C SER A 97 15.09 1.29 1.50
N ILE A 98 16.25 0.91 0.99
CA ILE A 98 16.96 -0.33 1.36
C ILE A 98 18.12 -0.09 2.34
N ASP A 99 18.29 1.16 2.78
CA ASP A 99 19.38 1.61 3.65
C ASP A 99 18.87 2.26 4.96
N GLY A 100 17.66 1.88 5.39
CA GLY A 100 17.08 2.35 6.64
C GLY A 100 16.55 3.78 6.60
N GLY A 101 16.17 4.27 5.42
CA GLY A 101 15.56 5.59 5.19
C GLY A 101 16.57 6.69 4.90
N VAL A 102 17.80 6.35 4.46
CA VAL A 102 18.84 7.32 4.11
C VAL A 102 18.66 7.79 2.67
N THR A 103 18.45 6.86 1.74
CA THR A 103 18.12 7.12 0.34
C THR A 103 16.81 6.45 -0.05
N TRP A 104 16.14 7.01 -1.05
CA TRP A 104 14.84 6.56 -1.53
C TRP A 104 14.88 6.24 -3.02
N SER A 105 14.13 5.21 -3.41
CA SER A 105 13.79 4.95 -4.80
C SER A 105 12.95 6.10 -5.38
N ARG A 106 12.82 6.11 -6.70
CA ARG A 106 11.78 6.91 -7.35
C ARG A 106 10.40 6.43 -6.88
N GLU A 107 9.40 7.30 -7.01
CA GLU A 107 8.00 6.89 -6.81
C GLU A 107 7.61 5.85 -7.87
N GLU A 108 6.97 4.78 -7.40
CA GLU A 108 6.51 3.64 -8.19
C GLU A 108 4.97 3.57 -8.16
N ILE A 109 4.37 3.16 -9.27
CA ILE A 109 2.93 2.89 -9.38
C ILE A 109 2.70 1.44 -8.95
N ILE A 110 1.74 1.21 -8.04
CA ILE A 110 1.21 -0.12 -7.72
C ILE A 110 -0.12 -0.33 -8.48
N ALA A 111 -1.00 0.66 -8.39
CA ALA A 111 -2.31 0.62 -9.03
C ALA A 111 -2.69 2.02 -9.54
N MET A 112 -2.90 2.17 -10.85
CA MET A 112 -3.42 3.39 -11.49
C MET A 112 -4.07 2.98 -12.80
N HIS A 113 -5.38 3.21 -12.95
CA HIS A 113 -6.13 2.68 -14.10
C HIS A 113 -6.11 3.60 -15.33
N THR A 114 -5.77 4.89 -15.19
CA THR A 114 -5.72 5.89 -16.28
C THR A 114 -4.53 6.84 -16.12
N MET A 115 -4.10 7.48 -17.21
CA MET A 115 -2.87 8.31 -17.24
C MET A 115 -3.03 9.68 -16.58
N ASP A 116 -4.19 10.27 -16.78
CA ASP A 116 -4.75 11.46 -16.16
C ASP A 116 -5.28 11.19 -14.75
N GLY A 117 -5.41 9.91 -14.39
CA GLY A 117 -5.90 9.46 -13.08
C GLY A 117 -7.36 9.83 -12.82
N GLU A 118 -8.10 10.18 -13.89
CA GLU A 118 -9.55 10.11 -13.92
C GLU A 118 -10.00 8.66 -13.73
N ILE A 119 -11.17 8.45 -13.16
CA ILE A 119 -11.63 7.06 -13.03
C ILE A 119 -12.04 6.58 -14.43
N ALA A 120 -11.49 5.44 -14.87
CA ALA A 120 -11.72 4.91 -16.20
C ALA A 120 -13.23 4.75 -16.49
N THR A 121 -13.69 5.20 -17.65
CA THR A 121 -15.08 5.02 -18.10
C THR A 121 -15.22 4.06 -19.29
N GLU A 122 -14.13 3.56 -19.87
CA GLU A 122 -14.22 2.65 -21.01
C GLU A 122 -14.30 1.19 -20.57
N GLY A 123 -15.33 0.48 -21.03
CA GLY A 123 -15.67 -0.90 -20.63
C GLY A 123 -16.74 -1.02 -19.53
N GLY A 124 -17.23 0.09 -18.96
CA GLY A 124 -18.35 0.12 -18.02
C GLY A 124 -18.02 -0.20 -16.55
N ILE A 125 -16.74 -0.40 -16.22
CA ILE A 125 -16.27 -0.59 -14.84
C ILE A 125 -15.34 0.57 -14.49
N THR A 126 -15.77 1.37 -13.53
CA THR A 126 -15.06 2.57 -13.10
C THR A 126 -14.25 2.16 -11.88
N VAL A 127 -13.04 1.62 -12.07
CA VAL A 127 -12.22 1.05 -10.98
C VAL A 127 -11.08 1.98 -10.58
N GLY A 128 -10.86 2.17 -9.29
CA GLY A 128 -9.66 2.79 -8.73
C GLY A 128 -9.02 1.93 -7.64
N GLY A 129 -7.72 2.10 -7.43
CA GLY A 129 -6.97 1.45 -6.34
C GLY A 129 -6.73 2.38 -5.16
N PHE A 130 -6.99 1.90 -3.94
CA PHE A 130 -6.94 2.68 -2.70
C PHE A 130 -6.38 1.85 -1.55
N GLU A 131 -6.04 2.53 -0.44
CA GLU A 131 -5.69 1.89 0.84
C GLU A 131 -4.59 0.83 0.71
N PRO A 132 -3.40 1.19 0.20
CA PRO A 132 -2.32 0.24 0.09
C PRO A 132 -1.88 -0.24 1.48
N ALA A 133 -1.55 -1.53 1.58
CA ALA A 133 -0.88 -2.12 2.73
C ALA A 133 0.33 -2.93 2.25
N LEU A 134 1.43 -2.80 2.98
CA LEU A 134 2.73 -3.32 2.59
C LEU A 134 3.23 -4.40 3.55
N VAL A 135 3.80 -5.47 3.00
CA VAL A 135 4.53 -6.49 3.75
C VAL A 135 5.82 -6.88 3.04
N TYR A 136 6.78 -7.41 3.80
CA TYR A 136 8.03 -7.97 3.25
C TYR A 136 8.00 -9.50 3.38
N ASP A 137 8.29 -10.22 2.30
CA ASP A 137 8.55 -11.66 2.33
C ASP A 137 10.06 -11.91 2.25
N ALA A 138 10.64 -12.33 3.37
CA ALA A 138 12.06 -12.64 3.48
C ALA A 138 12.44 -13.92 2.72
N THR A 139 11.49 -14.80 2.42
CA THR A 139 11.74 -16.08 1.73
C THR A 139 12.10 -15.85 0.28
N THR A 140 11.39 -14.93 -0.36
CA THR A 140 11.53 -14.60 -1.79
C THR A 140 12.21 -13.25 -2.02
N ASP A 141 12.58 -12.56 -0.94
CA ASP A 141 13.10 -11.19 -0.95
C ASP A 141 12.21 -10.23 -1.75
N MET A 142 10.91 -10.21 -1.42
CA MET A 142 9.90 -9.39 -2.12
C MET A 142 9.21 -8.40 -1.18
N VAL A 143 8.94 -7.19 -1.69
CA VAL A 143 7.90 -6.34 -1.11
C VAL A 143 6.58 -6.70 -1.79
N VAL A 144 5.55 -6.90 -0.99
CA VAL A 144 4.21 -7.22 -1.46
C VAL A 144 3.26 -6.13 -1.02
N ALA A 145 2.47 -5.64 -1.98
CA ALA A 145 1.47 -4.61 -1.75
C ALA A 145 0.08 -5.19 -2.01
N SER A 146 -0.81 -5.09 -1.03
CA SER A 146 -2.24 -5.24 -1.27
C SER A 146 -2.90 -3.87 -1.37
N TRP A 147 -3.97 -3.75 -2.17
CA TRP A 147 -4.81 -2.56 -2.20
C TRP A 147 -6.27 -2.96 -2.39
N VAL A 148 -7.16 -2.03 -2.05
CA VAL A 148 -8.59 -2.14 -2.29
C VAL A 148 -8.88 -1.56 -3.67
N GLU A 149 -9.48 -2.36 -4.53
CA GLU A 149 -10.11 -1.86 -5.75
C GLU A 149 -11.58 -1.55 -5.48
N ASP A 150 -12.03 -0.40 -5.96
CA ASP A 150 -13.41 0.06 -5.85
C ASP A 150 -14.03 0.28 -7.23
N ASP A 151 -15.10 -0.45 -7.52
CA ASP A 151 -15.93 -0.30 -8.70
C ASP A 151 -17.02 0.75 -8.48
N PHE A 152 -16.69 1.98 -8.82
CA PHE A 152 -17.56 3.15 -8.66
C PHE A 152 -18.85 3.05 -9.48
N SER A 153 -18.92 2.28 -10.56
CA SER A 153 -20.17 2.11 -11.32
C SER A 153 -21.21 1.28 -10.54
N LYS A 154 -20.75 0.54 -9.53
CA LYS A 154 -21.60 -0.26 -8.62
C LYS A 154 -21.83 0.41 -7.27
N ARG A 155 -21.34 1.63 -7.03
CA ARG A 155 -21.62 2.40 -5.80
C ARG A 155 -23.06 2.90 -5.79
N THR A 156 -23.98 2.01 -5.42
CA THR A 156 -25.38 2.32 -5.17
C THR A 156 -25.74 2.02 -3.71
N PRO A 157 -26.71 2.73 -3.11
CA PRO A 157 -27.16 2.43 -1.75
C PRO A 157 -27.60 0.98 -1.53
N GLU A 158 -28.05 0.30 -2.59
CA GLU A 158 -28.49 -1.11 -2.58
C GLU A 158 -27.33 -2.10 -2.60
N LEU A 159 -26.14 -1.68 -3.06
CA LEU A 159 -24.94 -2.52 -3.21
C LEU A 159 -23.83 -2.13 -2.20
N ARG A 160 -24.22 -1.77 -0.96
CA ARG A 160 -23.26 -1.42 0.12
C ARG A 160 -22.14 -2.46 0.23
N GLY A 161 -20.90 -1.99 0.19
CA GLY A 161 -19.68 -2.80 0.28
C GLY A 161 -19.44 -3.77 -0.89
N SER A 162 -20.44 -4.08 -1.72
CA SER A 162 -20.37 -5.09 -2.79
C SER A 162 -19.51 -4.66 -3.98
N HIS A 163 -19.07 -3.41 -3.98
CA HIS A 163 -18.31 -2.76 -5.04
C HIS A 163 -16.81 -2.68 -4.73
N ILE A 164 -16.33 -3.28 -3.63
CA ILE A 164 -14.90 -3.32 -3.31
C ILE A 164 -14.34 -4.73 -3.27
N ARG A 165 -13.09 -4.90 -3.68
CA ARG A 165 -12.32 -6.15 -3.54
C ARG A 165 -10.90 -5.84 -3.12
N THR A 166 -10.16 -6.83 -2.62
CA THR A 166 -8.74 -6.66 -2.29
C THR A 166 -7.89 -7.56 -3.18
N VAL A 167 -6.88 -6.95 -3.78
CA VAL A 167 -5.95 -7.58 -4.72
C VAL A 167 -4.51 -7.34 -4.27
N VAL A 168 -3.55 -7.96 -4.95
CA VAL A 168 -2.14 -7.93 -4.54
C VAL A 168 -1.16 -7.92 -5.72
N ALA A 169 -0.02 -7.28 -5.52
CA ALA A 169 1.13 -7.25 -6.43
C ALA A 169 2.43 -7.45 -5.63
N GLY A 170 3.49 -7.90 -6.31
CA GLY A 170 4.77 -8.22 -5.67
C GLY A 170 5.96 -7.66 -6.45
N ARG A 171 6.98 -7.18 -5.74
CA ARG A 171 8.20 -6.61 -6.32
C ARG A 171 9.42 -7.28 -5.72
N SER A 172 10.20 -7.97 -6.56
CA SER A 172 11.49 -8.53 -6.17
C SER A 172 12.50 -7.44 -5.85
N LEU A 173 13.18 -7.59 -4.72
CA LEU A 173 14.30 -6.75 -4.33
C LEU A 173 15.65 -7.32 -4.81
N THR A 174 15.74 -8.62 -5.10
CA THR A 174 16.96 -9.25 -5.63
C THR A 174 16.65 -10.45 -6.55
N PRO A 175 17.08 -10.44 -7.83
CA PRO A 175 17.58 -9.24 -8.53
C PRO A 175 16.51 -8.15 -8.52
N GLU A 176 16.92 -6.88 -8.59
CA GLU A 176 15.96 -5.77 -8.66
C GLU A 176 15.06 -5.98 -9.88
N GLY A 177 13.76 -6.13 -9.62
CA GLY A 177 12.76 -6.41 -10.64
C GLY A 177 11.60 -5.42 -10.58
N GLY A 178 10.86 -5.34 -11.68
CA GLY A 178 9.58 -4.63 -11.72
C GLY A 178 8.51 -5.36 -10.89
N TRP A 179 7.36 -4.70 -10.75
CA TRP A 179 6.20 -5.29 -10.12
C TRP A 179 5.59 -6.41 -10.97
N ARG A 180 5.37 -7.57 -10.36
CA ARG A 180 4.45 -8.60 -10.84
C ARG A 180 3.03 -8.15 -10.47
N TYR A 181 2.13 -8.18 -11.46
CA TYR A 181 0.71 -7.88 -11.28
C TYR A 181 0.39 -6.42 -10.92
N VAL A 182 1.27 -5.48 -11.28
CA VAL A 182 0.96 -4.04 -11.19
C VAL A 182 -0.19 -3.68 -12.12
N VAL A 183 -1.05 -2.77 -11.65
CA VAL A 183 -2.08 -2.15 -12.48
C VAL A 183 -1.58 -0.76 -12.85
N THR A 184 -1.25 -0.55 -14.12
CA THR A 184 -0.93 0.76 -14.70
C THR A 184 -1.91 1.04 -15.82
N PRO A 185 -1.97 2.27 -16.37
CA PRO A 185 -2.87 2.56 -17.48
C PRO A 185 -2.62 1.67 -18.70
N ASP A 186 -1.36 1.26 -18.91
CA ASP A 186 -0.98 0.38 -20.01
C ASP A 186 -1.35 -1.10 -19.74
N THR A 187 -1.54 -1.48 -18.48
CA THR A 187 -1.76 -2.88 -18.08
C THR A 187 -3.15 -3.14 -17.50
N ALA A 188 -3.95 -2.10 -17.24
CA ALA A 188 -5.22 -2.20 -16.51
C ALA A 188 -6.24 -3.15 -17.15
N GLU A 189 -6.23 -3.29 -18.48
CA GLU A 189 -7.14 -4.19 -19.19
C GLU A 189 -6.62 -5.62 -19.34
N THR A 190 -5.30 -5.82 -19.25
CA THR A 190 -4.66 -7.09 -19.62
C THR A 190 -4.07 -7.84 -18.43
N MET A 191 -3.72 -7.12 -17.37
CA MET A 191 -3.14 -7.68 -16.15
C MET A 191 -4.24 -7.87 -15.11
N GLN A 192 -4.42 -9.12 -14.68
CA GLN A 192 -5.36 -9.46 -13.62
C GLN A 192 -4.58 -9.75 -12.33
N PRO A 193 -4.52 -8.82 -11.37
CA PRO A 193 -3.84 -9.09 -10.12
C PRO A 193 -4.56 -10.20 -9.33
N PRO A 194 -3.81 -11.07 -8.62
CA PRO A 194 -4.42 -12.06 -7.74
C PRO A 194 -5.35 -11.42 -6.73
N VAL A 195 -6.52 -12.04 -6.54
CA VAL A 195 -7.56 -11.55 -5.63
C VAL A 195 -7.37 -12.19 -4.26
N LEU A 196 -7.08 -11.38 -3.24
CA LEU A 196 -7.02 -11.81 -1.84
C LEU A 196 -8.41 -11.94 -1.21
N ALA A 197 -9.33 -11.04 -1.59
CA ALA A 197 -10.73 -11.12 -1.21
C ALA A 197 -11.63 -10.59 -2.33
N GLY A 198 -12.68 -11.36 -2.66
CA GLY A 198 -13.62 -11.00 -3.71
C GLY A 198 -14.53 -9.82 -3.35
N TRP A 199 -15.30 -9.38 -4.34
CA TRP A 199 -16.25 -8.27 -4.22
C TRP A 199 -17.14 -8.38 -2.97
N GLY A 200 -17.22 -7.30 -2.20
CA GLY A 200 -17.86 -7.29 -0.88
C GLY A 200 -16.91 -7.22 0.30
N ASN A 201 -15.61 -7.42 0.08
CA ASN A 201 -14.66 -7.61 1.17
C ASN A 201 -13.49 -6.64 1.05
N ARG A 202 -13.30 -5.84 2.10
CA ARG A 202 -12.15 -4.96 2.28
C ARG A 202 -11.10 -5.67 3.10
N GLY A 203 -9.86 -5.72 2.66
CA GLY A 203 -8.79 -6.36 3.43
C GLY A 203 -7.45 -5.67 3.32
N SER A 204 -6.54 -6.13 4.16
CA SER A 204 -5.18 -5.62 4.30
C SER A 204 -4.22 -6.76 4.68
N LEU A 205 -3.01 -6.70 4.15
CA LEU A 205 -1.92 -7.60 4.50
C LEU A 205 -1.17 -7.09 5.74
N TRP A 206 -0.76 -8.04 6.58
CA TRP A 206 0.06 -7.82 7.75
C TRP A 206 1.24 -8.79 7.76
N GLY A 207 2.40 -8.32 8.19
CA GLY A 207 3.62 -9.11 8.21
C GLY A 207 4.44 -8.87 9.47
N THR A 208 5.22 -9.88 9.87
CA THR A 208 6.22 -9.72 10.93
C THR A 208 7.43 -8.93 10.44
N ALA A 209 8.12 -8.23 11.35
CA ALA A 209 9.31 -7.42 11.00
C ALA A 209 10.47 -8.24 10.40
N ASP A 210 10.55 -9.54 10.69
CA ASP A 210 11.51 -10.47 10.10
C ASP A 210 11.08 -10.98 8.71
N GLY A 211 9.88 -10.61 8.25
CA GLY A 211 9.32 -10.97 6.95
C GLY A 211 8.95 -12.44 6.77
N ARG A 212 8.85 -13.23 7.85
CA ARG A 212 8.64 -14.69 7.78
C ARG A 212 7.19 -15.14 7.92
N THR A 213 6.33 -14.31 8.50
CA THR A 213 4.93 -14.65 8.73
C THR A 213 4.04 -13.55 8.20
N HIS A 214 3.01 -13.95 7.46
CA HIS A 214 2.06 -13.03 6.84
C HIS A 214 0.63 -13.44 7.15
N TRP A 215 -0.22 -12.44 7.30
CA TRP A 215 -1.64 -12.60 7.55
C TRP A 215 -2.41 -11.72 6.59
N PHE A 216 -3.55 -12.24 6.14
CA PHE A 216 -4.56 -11.44 5.48
C PHE A 216 -5.73 -11.25 6.42
N VAL A 217 -6.10 -9.99 6.64
CA VAL A 217 -7.25 -9.61 7.46
C VAL A 217 -8.26 -8.89 6.56
N ALA A 218 -9.51 -9.35 6.57
CA ALA A 218 -10.58 -8.77 5.77
C ALA A 218 -11.86 -8.56 6.58
N VAL A 219 -12.65 -7.60 6.14
CA VAL A 219 -13.99 -7.28 6.63
C VAL A 219 -14.97 -7.48 5.47
N ASP A 220 -16.05 -8.23 5.71
CA ASP A 220 -17.17 -8.29 4.78
C ASP A 220 -18.08 -7.07 4.98
N GLU A 221 -18.00 -6.13 4.05
CA GLU A 221 -18.73 -4.86 4.06
C GLU A 221 -20.18 -4.98 3.56
N ARG A 222 -20.60 -6.15 3.07
CA ARG A 222 -21.98 -6.39 2.63
C ARG A 222 -22.93 -6.60 3.81
N ASN A 223 -22.37 -6.92 4.97
CA ASN A 223 -23.12 -7.29 6.17
C ASN A 223 -23.04 -6.17 7.21
N GLU A 224 -24.18 -5.78 7.77
CA GLU A 224 -24.27 -4.79 8.87
C GLU A 224 -23.48 -5.20 10.13
N GLN A 225 -23.10 -6.49 10.24
CA GLN A 225 -22.31 -7.03 11.33
C GLN A 225 -20.79 -6.85 11.17
N HIS A 226 -20.30 -6.37 10.02
CA HIS A 226 -18.87 -6.18 9.70
C HIS A 226 -17.99 -7.37 10.13
N ARG A 227 -18.30 -8.57 9.61
CA ARG A 227 -17.56 -9.78 10.00
C ARG A 227 -16.11 -9.66 9.60
N VAL A 228 -15.22 -9.90 10.56
CA VAL A 228 -13.77 -9.89 10.37
C VAL A 228 -13.26 -11.31 10.18
N TYR A 229 -12.45 -11.52 9.15
CA TYR A 229 -11.74 -12.76 8.87
C TYR A 229 -10.25 -12.49 8.95
N ALA A 230 -9.51 -13.38 9.60
CA ALA A 230 -8.06 -13.33 9.65
C ALA A 230 -7.52 -14.73 9.33
N GLN A 231 -6.61 -14.81 8.37
CA GLN A 231 -6.00 -16.07 7.98
C GLN A 231 -4.50 -15.91 7.71
N PRO A 232 -3.66 -16.89 8.09
CA PRO A 232 -2.28 -16.94 7.63
C PRO A 232 -2.25 -17.06 6.12
N ILE A 233 -1.29 -16.39 5.48
CA ILE A 233 -1.12 -16.45 4.02
C ILE A 233 0.32 -16.80 3.67
N ARG A 234 0.50 -17.55 2.58
CA ARG A 234 1.82 -17.87 2.01
C ARG A 234 1.98 -17.10 0.71
N LEU A 235 2.78 -16.04 0.74
CA LEU A 235 2.93 -15.13 -0.40
C LEU A 235 3.58 -15.83 -1.61
N THR A 236 4.57 -16.70 -1.37
CA THR A 236 5.15 -17.60 -2.40
C THR A 236 4.10 -18.28 -3.26
N ALA A 237 3.11 -18.93 -2.65
CA ALA A 237 2.07 -19.68 -3.36
C ALA A 237 1.20 -18.79 -4.26
N ILE A 238 1.04 -17.51 -3.93
CA ILE A 238 0.26 -16.55 -4.74
C ILE A 238 1.02 -16.20 -6.01
N PHE A 239 2.34 -16.03 -5.93
CA PHE A 239 3.15 -15.58 -7.05
C PHE A 239 3.70 -16.75 -7.89
N ASP A 240 3.90 -17.94 -7.32
CA ASP A 240 4.34 -19.14 -8.03
C ASP A 240 3.25 -19.73 -8.94
N ALA A 241 1.96 -19.54 -8.60
CA ALA A 241 0.83 -20.07 -9.37
C ALA A 241 0.66 -19.40 -10.76
N GLY A 242 1.41 -18.33 -11.05
CA GLY A 242 1.41 -17.65 -12.35
C GLY A 242 2.47 -18.11 -13.34
N GLU A 243 3.28 -19.12 -13.00
CA GLU A 243 4.38 -19.63 -13.83
C GLU A 243 4.04 -20.96 -14.55
N SER A 244 2.76 -21.36 -14.59
CA SER A 244 2.28 -22.57 -15.29
C SER A 244 1.73 -22.30 -16.68
#